data_AF-D7FTA6-F1
#
_entry.id   AF-D7FTA6-F1
#
_cell.length_a   1.000
_cell.length_b   1.000
_cell.length_c   1.000
_cell.angle_alpha   90.00
_cell.angle_beta   90.00
_cell.angle_gamma   90.00
#
_symmetry.space_group_name_H-M   'P 1'
#
loop_
_entity.id
_entity.type
_entity.pdbx_description
1 polymer ?
#
loop_
_entity_poly.entity_id
_entity_poly.type
_entity_poly.pdbx_seq_one_letter_code
_entity_poly.pdbx_strand_id
1 'polypeptide(L)'
;MMSGAIPEIETFEEEELTNARLMIEQEAEDDNQELPSLEEFNATWEACFSEWAYFPSRNAYGRISTATKADRIESAKHRFEALRAEADAQAGRARKLEARLKMRLGGYAKVADQRAAGLNRVQQEVENAQIESSCHSMLLANETAAIPRRIADAEGRAALEAEAEELLQAEYQRLVEEKAALLAARAAARKEASAKKTAAKRARRAQEEKEMLEEEEEERKKSAAVVAGAKSKAGAPEAMVLESEESTEPPKEAAAVIAAAS
;
A
#
# COMPACT_ATOMS: atom_id res chain seq x y z
N MET A 1 8.10 -65.70 -60.43
CA MET A 1 6.99 -65.54 -59.47
C MET A 1 6.50 -66.93 -59.11
N MET A 2 6.96 -67.50 -57.99
CA MET A 2 6.45 -68.79 -57.51
C MET A 2 5.22 -68.48 -56.67
N SER A 3 4.04 -68.81 -57.21
CA SER A 3 2.76 -68.76 -56.51
C SER A 3 2.80 -69.82 -55.42
N GLY A 4 3.06 -69.41 -54.17
CA GLY A 4 2.86 -70.28 -53.02
C GLY A 4 1.37 -70.53 -52.86
N ALA A 5 0.93 -71.74 -53.19
CA ALA A 5 -0.43 -72.19 -52.93
C ALA A 5 -0.74 -71.98 -51.44
N ILE A 6 -1.85 -71.30 -51.16
CA ILE A 6 -2.42 -71.21 -49.82
C ILE A 6 -2.77 -72.66 -49.43
N PRO A 7 -2.25 -73.21 -48.32
CA PRO A 7 -2.63 -74.55 -47.88
C PRO A 7 -4.14 -74.58 -47.66
N GLU A 8 -4.83 -75.53 -48.31
CA GLU A 8 -6.23 -75.80 -48.01
C GLU A 8 -6.32 -76.25 -46.55
N ILE A 9 -7.25 -75.67 -45.79
CA ILE A 9 -7.50 -76.08 -44.42
C ILE A 9 -8.12 -77.48 -44.50
N GLU A 10 -7.41 -78.47 -43.98
CA GLU A 10 -7.93 -79.84 -43.84
C GLU A 10 -9.26 -79.79 -43.10
N THR A 11 -10.33 -80.25 -43.76
CA THR A 11 -11.66 -80.34 -43.16
C THR A 11 -11.73 -81.64 -42.38
N PHE A 12 -11.57 -81.55 -41.07
CA PHE A 12 -11.75 -82.69 -40.18
C PHE A 12 -13.23 -82.93 -39.90
N GLU A 13 -13.64 -84.19 -39.86
CA GLU A 13 -14.98 -84.55 -39.41
C GLU A 13 -15.10 -84.36 -37.89
N GLU A 14 -16.29 -84.03 -37.39
CA GLU A 14 -16.51 -83.81 -35.94
C GLU A 14 -16.10 -85.05 -35.12
N GLU A 15 -16.27 -86.25 -35.67
CA GLU A 15 -15.82 -87.50 -35.04
C GLU A 15 -14.29 -87.52 -34.86
N GLU A 16 -13.52 -87.07 -35.85
CA GLU A 16 -12.06 -86.98 -35.77
C GLU A 16 -11.61 -85.98 -34.70
N LEU A 17 -12.32 -84.84 -34.59
CA LEU A 17 -12.06 -83.84 -33.55
C LEU A 17 -12.38 -84.36 -32.15
N THR A 18 -13.45 -85.15 -32.00
CA THR A 18 -13.78 -85.79 -30.71
C THR A 18 -12.76 -86.85 -30.32
N ASN A 19 -12.29 -87.66 -31.27
CA ASN A 19 -11.24 -88.65 -31.04
C ASN A 19 -9.91 -87.98 -30.67
N ALA A 20 -9.54 -86.89 -31.34
CA ALA A 20 -8.35 -86.12 -31.00
C ALA A 20 -8.43 -85.52 -29.59
N ARG A 21 -9.61 -85.02 -29.17
CA ARG A 21 -9.82 -84.55 -27.80
C ARG A 21 -9.65 -85.66 -26.78
N LEU A 22 -10.21 -86.83 -27.06
CA LEU A 22 -10.09 -88.00 -26.19
C LEU A 22 -8.64 -88.47 -26.08
N MET A 23 -7.88 -88.46 -27.19
CA MET A 23 -6.45 -88.79 -27.19
C MET A 23 -5.65 -87.79 -26.34
N ILE A 24 -5.92 -86.49 -26.45
CA ILE A 24 -5.27 -85.47 -25.62
C ILE A 24 -5.61 -85.65 -24.13
N GLU A 25 -6.86 -86.00 -23.81
CA GLU A 25 -7.29 -86.24 -22.44
C GLU A 25 -6.63 -87.50 -21.86
N GLN A 26 -6.51 -88.57 -22.64
CA GLN A 26 -5.77 -89.78 -22.26
C GLN A 26 -4.29 -89.51 -22.07
N GLU A 27 -3.64 -88.77 -22.98
CA GLU A 27 -2.24 -88.37 -22.84
C GLU A 27 -2.01 -87.51 -21.60
N ALA A 28 -2.95 -86.61 -21.27
CA ALA A 28 -2.90 -85.78 -20.08
C ALA A 28 -3.12 -86.57 -18.77
N GLU A 29 -3.87 -87.67 -18.82
CA GLU A 29 -4.06 -88.59 -17.68
C GLU A 29 -2.85 -89.53 -17.49
N ASP A 30 -2.25 -90.00 -18.59
CA ASP A 30 -1.06 -90.86 -18.58
C ASP A 30 0.20 -90.09 -18.15
N ASP A 31 0.33 -88.82 -18.57
CA ASP A 31 1.33 -87.87 -18.08
C ASP A 31 0.90 -87.28 -16.72
N ASN A 32 0.78 -88.13 -15.71
CA ASN A 32 0.47 -87.76 -14.31
C ASN A 32 1.62 -86.98 -13.61
N GLN A 33 2.44 -86.26 -14.38
CA GLN A 33 3.42 -85.31 -13.91
C GLN A 33 2.73 -83.97 -13.66
N GLU A 34 2.90 -83.43 -12.46
CA GLU A 34 2.60 -82.02 -12.20
C GLU A 34 3.33 -81.18 -13.26
N LEU A 35 2.56 -80.49 -14.12
CA LEU A 35 3.14 -79.58 -15.09
C LEU A 35 4.03 -78.59 -14.34
N PRO A 36 5.27 -78.36 -14.80
CA PRO A 36 6.15 -77.41 -14.15
C PRO A 36 5.45 -76.06 -14.06
N SER A 37 5.65 -75.37 -12.95
CA SER A 37 5.17 -74.00 -12.79
C SER A 37 5.69 -73.15 -13.95
N LEU A 38 4.97 -72.06 -14.28
CA LEU A 38 5.36 -71.17 -15.37
C LEU A 38 6.80 -70.65 -15.20
N GLU A 39 7.25 -70.46 -13.95
CA GLU A 39 8.61 -70.04 -13.63
C GLU A 39 9.64 -71.14 -13.93
N GLU A 40 9.37 -72.40 -13.56
CA GLU A 40 10.22 -73.54 -13.86
C GLU A 40 10.29 -73.82 -15.38
N PHE A 41 9.16 -73.69 -16.07
CA PHE A 41 9.13 -73.76 -17.53
C PHE A 41 9.98 -72.67 -18.16
N ASN A 42 9.85 -71.41 -17.74
CA ASN A 42 10.66 -70.32 -18.28
C ASN A 42 12.15 -70.52 -17.98
N ALA A 43 12.52 -70.99 -16.79
CA ALA A 43 13.91 -71.24 -16.43
C ALA A 43 14.53 -72.36 -17.27
N THR A 44 13.81 -73.48 -17.46
CA THR A 44 14.28 -74.59 -18.31
C THR A 44 14.32 -74.20 -19.78
N TRP A 45 13.34 -73.42 -20.24
CA TRP A 45 13.30 -72.85 -21.59
C TRP A 45 14.49 -71.93 -21.84
N GLU A 46 14.77 -70.98 -20.96
CA GLU A 46 15.91 -70.07 -21.06
C GLU A 46 17.24 -70.83 -21.06
N ALA A 47 17.38 -71.83 -20.18
CA ALA A 47 18.57 -72.69 -20.14
C ALA A 47 18.76 -73.40 -21.49
N CYS A 48 17.74 -74.07 -22.00
CA CYS A 48 17.76 -74.73 -23.30
C CYS A 48 18.08 -73.73 -24.41
N PHE A 49 17.36 -72.61 -24.50
CA PHE A 49 17.55 -71.62 -25.56
C PHE A 49 18.94 -70.98 -25.53
N SER A 50 19.51 -70.76 -24.34
CA SER A 50 20.86 -70.21 -24.19
C SER A 50 21.96 -71.13 -24.74
N GLU A 51 21.71 -72.44 -24.77
CA GLU A 51 22.65 -73.40 -25.34
C GLU A 51 22.66 -73.39 -26.87
N TRP A 52 21.64 -72.84 -27.52
CA TRP A 52 21.55 -72.81 -28.98
C TRP A 52 21.98 -71.45 -29.53
N ALA A 53 22.80 -71.48 -30.57
CA ALA A 53 23.17 -70.29 -31.31
C ALA A 53 23.21 -70.55 -32.81
N TYR A 54 23.03 -69.48 -33.58
CA TYR A 54 23.18 -69.50 -35.01
C TYR A 54 24.65 -69.37 -35.39
N PHE A 55 25.16 -70.27 -36.23
CA PHE A 55 26.53 -70.23 -36.74
C PHE A 55 26.55 -69.76 -38.19
N PRO A 56 27.04 -68.54 -38.47
CA PRO A 56 27.05 -67.98 -39.84
C PRO A 56 27.89 -68.80 -40.81
N SER A 57 29.03 -69.33 -40.36
CA SER A 57 29.95 -70.16 -41.13
C SER A 57 29.31 -71.44 -41.71
N ARG A 58 28.24 -71.94 -41.06
CA ARG A 58 27.50 -73.16 -41.47
C ARG A 58 26.05 -72.87 -41.87
N ASN A 59 25.61 -71.61 -41.76
CA ASN A 59 24.23 -71.17 -42.00
C ASN A 59 23.17 -72.04 -41.27
N ALA A 60 23.49 -72.47 -40.04
CA ALA A 60 22.66 -73.41 -39.27
C ALA A 60 22.69 -73.10 -37.78
N TYR A 61 21.64 -73.50 -37.07
CA TYR A 61 21.59 -73.49 -35.62
C TYR A 61 22.27 -74.72 -35.04
N GLY A 62 22.98 -74.55 -33.93
CA GLY A 62 23.59 -75.65 -33.21
C GLY A 62 23.87 -75.31 -31.75
N ARG A 63 24.32 -76.30 -30.99
CA ARG A 63 24.69 -76.12 -29.59
C ARG A 63 26.03 -75.39 -29.45
N ILE A 64 26.08 -74.38 -28.60
CA ILE A 64 27.26 -73.58 -28.26
C ILE A 64 28.34 -74.45 -27.60
N SER A 65 27.96 -75.47 -26.83
CA SER A 65 28.87 -76.38 -26.13
C SER A 65 29.74 -77.20 -27.08
N THR A 66 29.20 -77.57 -28.24
CA THR A 66 29.89 -78.38 -29.28
C THR A 66 30.70 -77.49 -30.25
N ALA A 67 30.54 -76.17 -30.19
CA ALA A 67 31.14 -75.25 -31.14
C ALA A 67 32.57 -74.85 -30.77
N THR A 68 33.38 -74.58 -31.81
CA THR A 68 34.75 -74.09 -31.63
C THR A 68 34.76 -72.68 -31.01
N LYS A 69 35.88 -72.24 -30.44
CA LYS A 69 36.00 -70.86 -29.92
C LYS A 69 35.81 -69.81 -31.04
N ALA A 70 36.27 -70.11 -32.26
CA ALA A 70 36.12 -69.23 -33.41
C ALA A 70 34.64 -69.09 -33.83
N ASP A 71 33.93 -70.22 -33.99
CA ASP A 71 32.52 -70.25 -34.35
C ASP A 71 31.65 -69.51 -33.31
N ARG A 72 31.99 -69.62 -32.01
CA ARG A 72 31.32 -68.88 -30.94
C ARG A 72 31.48 -67.37 -31.06
N ILE A 73 32.69 -66.90 -31.41
CA ILE A 73 32.96 -65.47 -31.61
C ILE A 73 32.20 -64.96 -32.83
N GLU A 74 32.18 -65.72 -33.92
CA GLU A 74 31.48 -65.35 -35.14
C GLU A 74 29.96 -65.29 -34.95
N SER A 75 29.40 -66.28 -34.24
CA SER A 75 27.99 -66.28 -33.83
C SER A 75 27.63 -65.06 -32.98
N ALA A 76 28.46 -64.72 -31.99
CA ALA A 76 28.27 -63.55 -31.14
C ALA A 76 28.34 -62.24 -31.94
N LYS A 77 29.28 -62.12 -32.87
CA LYS A 77 29.39 -60.96 -33.78
C LYS A 77 28.14 -60.81 -34.65
N HIS A 78 27.69 -61.89 -35.27
CA HIS A 78 26.47 -61.88 -36.09
C HIS A 78 25.24 -61.48 -35.27
N ARG A 79 25.08 -62.03 -34.06
CA ARG A 79 23.99 -61.63 -33.15
C ARG A 79 24.07 -60.15 -32.78
N PHE A 80 25.27 -59.63 -32.51
CA PHE A 80 25.46 -58.21 -32.24
C PHE A 80 25.13 -57.32 -33.44
N GLU A 81 25.55 -57.70 -34.64
CA GLU A 81 25.23 -56.96 -35.87
C GLU A 81 23.73 -56.97 -36.17
N ALA A 82 23.05 -58.11 -35.98
CA ALA A 82 21.60 -58.21 -36.11
C ALA A 82 20.87 -57.33 -35.10
N LEU A 83 21.27 -57.38 -33.82
CA LEU A 83 20.73 -56.52 -32.76
C LEU A 83 20.95 -55.04 -33.05
N ARG A 84 22.13 -54.68 -33.55
CA ARG A 84 22.46 -53.31 -33.94
C ARG A 84 21.57 -52.83 -35.08
N ALA A 85 21.40 -53.64 -36.12
CA ALA A 85 20.54 -53.32 -37.25
C ALA A 85 19.08 -53.13 -36.81
N GLU A 86 18.59 -53.98 -35.91
CA GLU A 86 17.26 -53.81 -35.32
C GLU A 86 17.17 -52.54 -34.48
N ALA A 87 18.15 -52.25 -33.63
CA ALA A 87 18.17 -51.03 -32.83
C ALA A 87 18.17 -49.77 -33.71
N ASP A 88 18.97 -49.73 -34.78
CA ASP A 88 19.00 -48.63 -35.73
C ASP A 88 17.65 -48.49 -36.47
N ALA A 89 17.01 -49.61 -36.84
CA ALA A 89 15.68 -49.60 -37.46
C ALA A 89 14.60 -49.08 -36.50
N GLN A 90 14.61 -49.53 -35.24
CA GLN A 90 13.66 -49.08 -34.23
C GLN A 90 13.89 -47.61 -33.85
N ALA A 91 15.14 -47.18 -33.68
CA ALA A 91 15.47 -45.77 -33.47
C ALA A 91 15.01 -44.90 -34.64
N GLY A 92 15.15 -45.37 -35.88
CA GLY A 92 14.62 -44.71 -37.06
C GLY A 92 13.09 -44.60 -37.06
N ARG A 93 12.38 -45.64 -36.62
CA ARG A 93 10.91 -45.63 -36.46
C ARG A 93 10.48 -44.67 -35.35
N ALA A 94 11.14 -44.72 -34.19
CA ALA A 94 10.89 -43.83 -33.05
C ALA A 94 11.06 -42.35 -33.44
N ARG A 95 12.18 -41.99 -34.08
CA ARG A 95 12.44 -40.61 -34.56
C ARG A 95 11.34 -40.12 -35.52
N LYS A 96 10.88 -40.98 -36.43
CA LYS A 96 9.78 -40.62 -37.35
C LYS A 96 8.46 -40.42 -36.61
N LEU A 97 8.17 -41.26 -35.63
CA LEU A 97 6.97 -41.13 -34.79
C LEU A 97 7.03 -39.87 -33.92
N GLU A 98 8.15 -39.61 -33.26
CA GLU A 98 8.40 -38.39 -32.48
C GLU A 98 8.24 -37.13 -33.32
N ALA A 99 8.79 -37.10 -34.54
CA ALA A 99 8.63 -35.96 -35.43
C ALA A 99 7.16 -35.70 -35.80
N ARG A 100 6.38 -36.77 -36.08
CA ARG A 100 4.94 -36.69 -36.35
C ARG A 100 4.16 -36.23 -35.12
N LEU A 101 4.46 -36.78 -33.95
CA LEU A 101 3.83 -36.41 -32.69
C LEU A 101 4.14 -34.95 -32.34
N LYS A 102 5.39 -34.51 -32.49
CA LYS A 102 5.80 -33.13 -32.25
C LYS A 102 5.07 -32.15 -33.16
N MET A 103 4.88 -32.49 -34.44
CA MET A 103 4.10 -31.65 -35.36
C MET A 103 2.62 -31.57 -34.96
N ARG A 104 2.00 -32.71 -34.61
CA ARG A 104 0.56 -32.77 -34.26
C ARG A 104 0.25 -32.21 -32.88
N LEU A 105 1.11 -32.47 -31.89
CA LEU A 105 0.87 -32.18 -30.47
C LEU A 105 1.67 -30.99 -29.96
N GLY A 106 2.70 -30.52 -30.67
CA GLY A 106 3.57 -29.45 -30.19
C GLY A 106 2.83 -28.13 -29.92
N GLY A 107 1.79 -27.83 -30.70
CA GLY A 107 0.91 -26.67 -30.42
C GLY A 107 0.12 -26.86 -29.13
N TYR A 108 -0.52 -28.02 -28.95
CA TYR A 108 -1.28 -28.35 -27.74
C TYR A 108 -0.41 -28.36 -26.49
N ALA A 109 0.80 -28.91 -26.56
CA ALA A 109 1.76 -28.90 -25.45
C ALA A 109 2.11 -27.47 -25.03
N LYS A 110 2.42 -26.58 -25.99
CA LYS A 110 2.68 -25.16 -25.68
C LYS A 110 1.49 -24.46 -25.03
N VAL A 111 0.27 -24.73 -25.53
CA VAL A 111 -0.95 -24.16 -24.94
C VAL A 111 -1.16 -24.70 -23.52
N ALA A 112 -0.89 -25.98 -23.28
CA ALA A 112 -0.97 -26.58 -21.95
C ALA A 112 0.03 -25.94 -20.99
N ASP A 113 1.29 -25.78 -21.40
CA ASP A 113 2.34 -25.15 -20.60
C ASP A 113 2.00 -23.69 -20.27
N GLN A 114 1.50 -22.93 -21.26
CA GLN A 114 1.05 -21.55 -21.06
C GLN A 114 -0.12 -21.48 -20.07
N ARG A 115 -1.09 -22.39 -20.18
CA ARG A 115 -2.24 -22.45 -19.25
C ARG A 115 -1.81 -22.85 -17.85
N ALA A 116 -0.88 -23.80 -17.72
CA ALA A 116 -0.33 -24.20 -16.42
C ALA A 116 0.39 -23.02 -15.74
N ALA A 117 1.21 -22.27 -16.49
CA ALA A 117 1.85 -21.06 -15.97
C ALA A 117 0.83 -19.98 -15.57
N GLY A 118 -0.22 -19.79 -16.38
CA GLY A 118 -1.31 -18.87 -16.06
C GLY A 118 -2.09 -19.28 -14.81
N LEU A 119 -2.37 -20.57 -14.64
CA LEU A 119 -3.04 -21.12 -13.46
C LEU A 119 -2.21 -20.86 -12.20
N ASN A 120 -0.91 -21.15 -12.23
CA ASN A 120 -0.02 -20.91 -11.11
C ASN A 120 0.03 -19.43 -10.72
N ARG A 121 0.05 -18.52 -11.71
CA ARG A 121 0.01 -17.08 -11.46
C ARG A 121 -1.28 -16.66 -10.77
N VAL A 122 -2.44 -17.08 -11.29
CA VAL A 122 -3.75 -16.73 -10.70
C VAL A 122 -3.86 -17.32 -9.30
N GLN A 123 -3.33 -18.51 -9.08
CA GLN A 123 -3.31 -19.11 -7.75
C GLN A 123 -2.50 -18.28 -6.75
N GLN A 124 -1.33 -17.78 -7.15
CA GLN A 124 -0.56 -16.86 -6.31
C GLN A 124 -1.30 -15.54 -6.04
N GLU A 125 -1.99 -14.99 -7.05
CA GLU A 125 -2.82 -13.78 -6.89
C GLU A 125 -3.96 -14.01 -5.89
N VAL A 126 -4.61 -15.18 -5.93
CA VAL A 126 -5.66 -15.57 -4.97
C VAL A 126 -5.11 -15.72 -3.56
N GLU A 127 -3.96 -16.39 -3.39
CA GLU A 127 -3.32 -16.54 -2.08
C GLU A 127 -2.95 -15.18 -1.48
N ASN A 128 -2.39 -14.27 -2.30
CA ASN A 128 -2.08 -12.91 -1.87
C ASN A 128 -3.35 -12.14 -1.45
N ALA A 129 -4.42 -12.21 -2.25
CA ALA A 129 -5.69 -11.56 -1.93
C ALA A 129 -6.32 -12.12 -0.64
N GLN A 130 -6.16 -13.41 -0.36
CA GLN A 130 -6.61 -14.02 0.90
C GLN A 130 -5.82 -13.48 2.10
N ILE A 131 -4.50 -13.36 1.97
CA ILE A 131 -3.64 -12.77 3.01
C ILE A 131 -4.03 -11.31 3.24
N GLU A 132 -4.19 -10.52 2.18
CA GLU A 132 -4.63 -9.12 2.25
C GLU A 132 -5.99 -9.01 2.95
N SER A 133 -6.96 -9.84 2.56
CA SER A 133 -8.28 -9.86 3.21
C SER A 133 -8.19 -10.18 4.70
N SER A 134 -7.35 -11.12 5.10
CA SER A 134 -7.12 -11.45 6.51
C SER A 134 -6.48 -10.26 7.25
N CYS A 135 -5.47 -9.63 6.65
CA CYS A 135 -4.81 -8.45 7.18
C CYS A 135 -5.81 -7.29 7.38
N HIS A 136 -6.65 -7.02 6.38
CA HIS A 136 -7.68 -5.99 6.47
C HIS A 136 -8.72 -6.31 7.54
N SER A 137 -9.12 -7.58 7.71
CA SER A 137 -10.02 -7.97 8.79
C SER A 137 -9.40 -7.73 10.18
N MET A 138 -8.12 -8.06 10.36
CA MET A 138 -7.40 -7.80 11.61
C MET A 138 -7.22 -6.30 11.86
N LEU A 139 -6.87 -5.54 10.82
CA LEU A 139 -6.72 -4.10 10.89
C LEU A 139 -8.05 -3.43 11.26
N LEU A 140 -9.16 -3.87 10.68
CA LEU A 140 -10.49 -3.39 11.03
C LEU A 140 -10.81 -3.64 12.51
N ALA A 141 -10.54 -4.84 13.03
CA ALA A 141 -10.74 -5.16 14.44
C ALA A 141 -9.89 -4.27 15.37
N ASN A 142 -8.64 -4.01 14.99
CA ASN A 142 -7.75 -3.13 15.75
C ASN A 142 -8.21 -1.66 15.69
N GLU A 143 -8.57 -1.17 14.50
CA GLU A 143 -9.01 0.22 14.30
C GLU A 143 -10.34 0.50 15.00
N THR A 144 -11.30 -0.42 14.91
CA THR A 144 -12.58 -0.30 15.63
C THR A 144 -12.39 -0.22 17.15
N ALA A 145 -11.37 -0.89 17.70
CA ALA A 145 -11.02 -0.77 19.12
C ALA A 145 -10.20 0.50 19.44
N ALA A 146 -9.37 0.98 18.53
CA ALA A 146 -8.46 2.10 18.76
C ALA A 146 -9.06 3.49 18.49
N ILE A 147 -10.01 3.61 17.55
CA ILE A 147 -10.72 4.86 17.24
C ILE A 147 -11.41 5.47 18.48
N PRO A 148 -12.23 4.75 19.27
CA PRO A 148 -12.91 5.35 20.42
C PRO A 148 -11.93 5.87 21.48
N ARG A 149 -10.78 5.20 21.67
CA ARG A 149 -9.73 5.67 22.56
C ARG A 149 -9.12 6.98 22.06
N ARG A 150 -8.80 7.06 20.77
CA ARG A 150 -8.28 8.28 20.14
C ARG A 150 -9.27 9.44 20.23
N ILE A 151 -10.57 9.17 20.11
CA ILE A 151 -11.62 10.18 20.28
C ILE A 151 -11.66 10.66 21.74
N ALA A 152 -11.71 9.74 22.71
CA ALA A 152 -11.72 10.10 24.13
C ALA A 152 -10.47 10.91 24.53
N ASP A 153 -9.28 10.55 24.02
CA ASP A 153 -8.05 11.30 24.25
C ASP A 153 -8.08 12.70 23.62
N ALA A 154 -8.75 12.86 22.48
CA ALA A 154 -8.93 14.16 21.82
C ALA A 154 -9.96 15.03 22.57
N GLU A 155 -11.09 14.46 22.96
CA GLU A 155 -12.11 15.11 23.76
C GLU A 155 -11.58 15.55 25.13
N GLY A 156 -10.80 14.69 25.80
CA GLY A 156 -10.15 15.03 27.07
C GLY A 156 -9.18 16.20 26.94
N ARG A 157 -8.38 16.25 25.86
CA ARG A 157 -7.50 17.39 25.59
C ARG A 157 -8.28 18.66 25.28
N ALA A 158 -9.35 18.56 24.50
CA ALA A 158 -10.22 19.71 24.20
C ALA A 158 -10.90 20.26 25.46
N ALA A 159 -11.31 19.40 26.38
CA ALA A 159 -11.89 19.81 27.66
C ALA A 159 -10.87 20.56 28.54
N LEU A 160 -9.64 20.03 28.65
CA LEU A 160 -8.57 20.71 29.40
C LEU A 160 -8.20 22.08 28.80
N GLU A 161 -8.17 22.17 27.47
CA GLU A 161 -7.91 23.45 26.79
C GLU A 161 -9.06 24.44 27.01
N ALA A 162 -10.31 23.97 26.98
CA ALA A 162 -11.47 24.80 27.28
C ALA A 162 -11.44 25.34 28.73
N GLU A 163 -11.09 24.51 29.70
CA GLU A 163 -10.90 24.95 31.10
C GLU A 163 -9.79 26.01 31.21
N ALA A 164 -8.66 25.81 30.52
CA ALA A 164 -7.57 26.77 30.49
C ALA A 164 -7.98 28.09 29.81
N GLU A 165 -8.75 28.02 28.72
CA GLU A 165 -9.29 29.19 28.03
C GLU A 165 -10.26 29.98 28.91
N GLU A 166 -11.17 29.31 29.62
CA GLU A 166 -12.09 29.97 30.56
C GLU A 166 -11.33 30.74 31.65
N LEU A 167 -10.30 30.14 32.23
CA LEU A 167 -9.44 30.80 33.22
C LEU A 167 -8.72 32.01 32.63
N LEU A 168 -8.14 31.87 31.44
CA LEU A 168 -7.43 32.96 30.76
C LEU A 168 -8.37 34.12 30.41
N GLN A 169 -9.59 33.81 29.95
CA GLN A 169 -10.61 34.81 29.65
C GLN A 169 -11.05 35.56 30.92
N ALA A 170 -11.23 34.87 32.04
CA ALA A 170 -11.55 35.49 33.33
C ALA A 170 -10.42 36.41 33.82
N GLU A 171 -9.16 35.97 33.72
CA GLU A 171 -8.01 36.80 34.05
C GLU A 171 -7.91 38.03 33.15
N TYR A 172 -8.13 37.85 31.84
CA TYR A 172 -8.13 38.94 30.88
C TYR A 172 -9.21 39.98 31.21
N GLN A 173 -10.44 39.56 31.52
CA GLN A 173 -11.53 40.45 31.94
C GLN A 173 -11.11 41.27 33.16
N ARG A 174 -10.54 40.63 34.19
CA ARG A 174 -10.04 41.32 35.39
C ARG A 174 -8.96 42.37 35.05
N LEU A 175 -7.99 42.03 34.20
CA LEU A 175 -6.94 42.96 33.80
C LEU A 175 -7.49 44.15 32.98
N VAL A 176 -8.51 43.92 32.15
CA VAL A 176 -9.18 44.98 31.39
C VAL A 176 -9.90 45.96 32.33
N GLU A 177 -10.60 45.46 33.33
CA GLU A 177 -11.25 46.28 34.37
C GLU A 177 -10.23 47.10 35.16
N GLU A 178 -9.13 46.47 35.61
CA GLU A 178 -8.05 47.14 36.32
C GLU A 178 -7.42 48.25 35.47
N LYS A 179 -7.12 47.95 34.20
CA LYS A 179 -6.61 48.95 33.24
C LYS A 179 -7.58 50.11 33.07
N ALA A 180 -8.88 49.83 32.95
CA ALA A 180 -9.91 50.87 32.82
C ALA A 180 -9.96 51.76 34.08
N ALA A 181 -9.91 51.16 35.27
CA ALA A 181 -9.87 51.88 36.54
C ALA A 181 -8.62 52.76 36.67
N LEU A 182 -7.43 52.24 36.31
CA LEU A 182 -6.19 53.00 36.32
C LEU A 182 -6.20 54.16 35.31
N LEU A 183 -6.76 53.96 34.11
CA LEU A 183 -6.93 55.03 33.13
C LEU A 183 -7.90 56.11 33.62
N ALA A 184 -9.00 55.73 34.27
CA ALA A 184 -9.93 56.66 34.89
C ALA A 184 -9.26 57.46 36.03
N ALA A 185 -8.51 56.79 36.91
CA ALA A 185 -7.74 57.43 37.98
C ALA A 185 -6.67 58.39 37.41
N ARG A 186 -5.95 57.99 36.35
CA ARG A 186 -5.00 58.86 35.66
C ARG A 186 -5.68 60.07 35.02
N ALA A 187 -6.86 59.89 34.44
CA ALA A 187 -7.65 61.00 33.88
C ALA A 187 -8.14 61.96 34.96
N ALA A 188 -8.61 61.45 36.10
CA ALA A 188 -9.01 62.25 37.26
C ALA A 188 -7.81 63.04 37.84
N ALA A 189 -6.66 62.38 38.06
CA ALA A 189 -5.44 63.03 38.51
C ALA A 189 -4.95 64.11 37.53
N ARG A 190 -5.09 63.90 36.21
CA ARG A 190 -4.78 64.92 35.19
C ARG A 190 -5.74 66.11 35.27
N LYS A 191 -7.04 65.86 35.47
CA LYS A 191 -8.04 66.92 35.69
C LYS A 191 -7.73 67.72 36.94
N GLU A 192 -7.44 67.06 38.07
CA GLU A 192 -7.03 67.72 39.31
C GLU A 192 -5.72 68.51 39.15
N ALA A 193 -4.73 67.97 38.45
CA ALA A 193 -3.48 68.69 38.16
C ALA A 193 -3.73 69.91 37.27
N SER A 194 -4.62 69.82 36.27
CA SER A 194 -5.02 70.97 35.46
C SER A 194 -5.78 72.01 36.27
N ALA A 195 -6.69 71.57 37.17
CA ALA A 195 -7.41 72.45 38.08
C ALA A 195 -6.43 73.16 39.04
N LYS A 196 -5.49 72.43 39.66
CA LYS A 196 -4.43 72.99 40.50
C LYS A 196 -3.53 73.97 39.73
N LYS A 197 -3.15 73.67 38.48
CA LYS A 197 -2.39 74.60 37.62
C LYS A 197 -3.19 75.86 37.28
N THR A 198 -4.48 75.73 36.95
CA THR A 198 -5.33 76.90 36.69
C THR A 198 -5.58 77.72 37.95
N ALA A 199 -5.76 77.07 39.10
CA ALA A 199 -5.88 77.71 40.40
C ALA A 199 -4.58 78.42 40.80
N ALA A 200 -3.41 77.80 40.58
CA ALA A 200 -2.11 78.41 40.80
C ALA A 200 -1.88 79.60 39.85
N LYS A 201 -2.27 79.51 38.57
CA LYS A 201 -2.21 80.64 37.63
C LYS A 201 -3.14 81.78 38.04
N ARG A 202 -4.36 81.46 38.50
CA ARG A 202 -5.31 82.46 39.03
C ARG A 202 -4.79 83.09 40.33
N ALA A 203 -4.21 82.30 41.22
CA ALA A 203 -3.59 82.79 42.45
C ALA A 203 -2.39 83.70 42.16
N ARG A 204 -1.54 83.32 41.18
CA ARG A 204 -0.44 84.17 40.72
C ARG A 204 -0.94 85.46 40.06
N ARG A 205 -1.96 85.41 39.21
CA ARG A 205 -2.60 86.63 38.67
C ARG A 205 -3.21 87.51 39.74
N ALA A 206 -3.84 86.92 40.76
CA ALA A 206 -4.39 87.67 41.89
C ALA A 206 -3.29 88.25 42.79
N GLN A 207 -2.13 87.60 42.88
CA GLN A 207 -0.94 88.16 43.53
C GLN A 207 -0.35 89.30 42.70
N GLU A 208 -0.18 89.12 41.38
CA GLU A 208 0.27 90.17 40.46
C GLU A 208 -0.70 91.38 40.46
N GLU A 209 -2.02 91.17 40.50
CA GLU A 209 -3.02 92.25 40.65
C GLU A 209 -2.93 92.94 42.02
N LYS A 210 -2.66 92.21 43.09
CA LYS A 210 -2.44 92.81 44.42
C LYS A 210 -1.14 93.59 44.50
N GLU A 211 -0.06 93.06 43.93
CA GLU A 211 1.24 93.75 43.85
C GLU A 211 1.12 95.01 43.00
N MET A 212 0.38 94.98 41.87
CA MET A 212 0.06 96.18 41.08
C MET A 212 -0.76 97.21 41.86
N LEU A 213 -1.71 96.77 42.70
CA LEU A 213 -2.49 97.67 43.56
C LEU A 213 -1.66 98.23 44.73
N GLU A 214 -0.73 97.46 45.27
CA GLU A 214 0.23 97.91 46.29
C GLU A 214 1.28 98.85 45.70
N GLU A 215 1.74 98.62 44.47
CA GLU A 215 2.55 99.56 43.70
C GLU A 215 1.77 100.84 43.38
N GLU A 216 0.50 100.76 42.97
CA GLU A 216 -0.37 101.92 42.82
C GLU A 216 -0.61 102.65 44.16
N GLU A 217 -0.73 101.95 45.29
CA GLU A 217 -0.85 102.55 46.61
C GLU A 217 0.46 103.21 47.09
N GLU A 218 1.62 102.62 46.78
CA GLU A 218 2.94 103.21 47.01
C GLU A 218 3.18 104.42 46.09
N GLU A 219 2.72 104.38 44.84
CA GLU A 219 2.70 105.55 43.96
C GLU A 219 1.71 106.62 44.47
N ARG A 220 0.56 106.22 45.04
CA ARG A 220 -0.39 107.13 45.72
C ARG A 220 0.19 107.72 47.01
N LYS A 221 1.03 106.98 47.75
CA LYS A 221 1.73 107.48 48.96
C LYS A 221 2.92 108.37 48.61
N LYS A 222 3.63 108.10 47.51
CA LYS A 222 4.67 108.99 46.96
C LYS A 222 4.09 110.26 46.32
N SER A 223 2.90 110.19 45.71
CA SER A 223 2.19 111.39 45.22
C SER A 223 1.42 112.14 46.31
N ALA A 224 1.08 111.51 47.44
CA ALA A 224 0.50 112.16 48.61
C ALA A 224 1.49 113.03 49.43
N ALA A 225 2.78 113.00 49.12
CA ALA A 225 3.78 113.92 49.67
C ALA A 225 3.94 115.22 48.85
N VAL A 226 3.24 115.39 47.72
CA VAL A 226 3.55 116.49 46.78
C VAL A 226 2.45 117.52 46.56
N VAL A 227 1.14 117.25 46.53
CA VAL A 227 0.19 118.35 46.26
C VAL A 227 -1.13 118.22 47.00
N ALA A 228 -1.28 119.11 47.98
CA ALA A 228 -2.53 119.64 48.44
C ALA A 228 -3.34 120.25 47.28
N GLY A 229 -4.63 119.91 47.24
CA GLY A 229 -5.65 120.75 46.61
C GLY A 229 -5.96 120.47 45.15
N ALA A 230 -7.13 119.89 44.89
CA ALA A 230 -8.17 120.55 44.09
C ALA A 230 -9.44 119.70 44.09
N LYS A 231 -10.56 120.40 44.24
CA LYS A 231 -11.94 119.90 44.28
C LYS A 231 -12.47 119.58 42.87
N SER A 232 -13.47 118.69 42.88
CA SER A 232 -14.65 118.61 41.99
C SER A 232 -14.43 118.16 40.54
N LYS A 233 -15.21 117.16 40.07
CA LYS A 233 -16.52 117.33 39.41
C LYS A 233 -16.72 116.25 38.32
N ALA A 234 -17.92 115.64 38.29
CA ALA A 234 -18.60 114.96 37.16
C ALA A 234 -17.85 113.78 36.50
N GLY A 235 -18.45 112.79 35.86
CA GLY A 235 -19.81 112.48 35.42
C GLY A 235 -19.78 111.09 34.75
N ALA A 236 -20.96 110.53 34.44
CA ALA A 236 -21.27 109.26 33.75
C ALA A 236 -20.62 109.13 32.33
N PRO A 237 -20.96 108.16 31.43
CA PRO A 237 -21.82 106.95 31.45
C PRO A 237 -21.12 105.69 30.82
N GLU A 238 -21.61 104.45 30.98
CA GLU A 238 -22.55 103.68 30.13
C GLU A 238 -22.11 103.36 28.68
N ALA A 239 -22.24 102.05 28.35
CA ALA A 239 -22.69 101.45 27.09
C ALA A 239 -21.67 100.89 26.05
N MET A 240 -22.04 99.68 25.59
CA MET A 240 -22.05 99.23 24.19
C MET A 240 -20.70 98.83 23.52
N VAL A 241 -20.58 97.82 22.65
CA VAL A 241 -21.45 96.73 22.15
C VAL A 241 -20.65 95.93 21.08
N LEU A 242 -21.09 94.69 20.82
CA LEU A 242 -21.06 93.86 19.58
C LEU A 242 -19.72 93.59 18.84
N GLU A 243 -19.42 92.30 18.60
CA GLU A 243 -19.60 91.52 17.33
C GLU A 243 -18.26 91.50 16.56
N SER A 244 -17.90 90.51 15.75
CA SER A 244 -18.59 89.36 15.14
C SER A 244 -17.52 88.40 14.53
N GLU A 245 -17.97 87.17 14.20
CA GLU A 245 -17.55 86.36 13.03
C GLU A 245 -16.11 85.75 12.99
N GLU A 246 -15.80 84.59 12.36
CA GLU A 246 -16.50 83.70 11.44
C GLU A 246 -15.77 82.32 11.34
N SER A 247 -16.52 81.29 10.91
CA SER A 247 -16.16 80.28 9.89
C SER A 247 -15.00 79.26 10.07
N THR A 248 -15.29 77.95 10.04
CA THR A 248 -15.11 77.04 8.87
C THR A 248 -15.28 75.54 9.22
N GLU A 249 -15.79 74.79 8.24
CA GLU A 249 -16.27 73.40 8.23
C GLU A 249 -15.19 72.31 7.86
N PRO A 250 -15.52 70.99 7.81
CA PRO A 250 -14.61 69.81 7.84
C PRO A 250 -14.21 69.28 6.44
N PRO A 251 -13.33 68.24 6.34
CA PRO A 251 -13.70 66.93 5.70
C PRO A 251 -12.82 65.72 6.18
N LYS A 252 -12.87 64.43 5.75
CA LYS A 252 -13.77 63.49 5.03
C LYS A 252 -13.17 62.06 5.15
N GLU A 253 -14.04 61.07 4.94
CA GLU A 253 -13.91 59.65 4.56
C GLU A 253 -12.60 59.11 3.93
N ALA A 254 -12.34 57.82 4.18
CA ALA A 254 -11.92 56.87 3.15
C ALA A 254 -12.47 55.46 3.45
N ALA A 255 -13.24 54.92 2.51
CA ALA A 255 -13.79 53.57 2.51
C ALA A 255 -13.09 52.69 1.45
N ALA A 256 -13.02 51.39 1.76
CA ALA A 256 -13.09 50.20 0.89
C ALA A 256 -11.99 49.87 -0.15
N VAL A 257 -11.42 48.66 -0.02
CA VAL A 257 -10.98 47.72 -1.09
C VAL A 257 -11.16 46.29 -0.52
N ILE A 258 -12.22 45.54 -0.87
CA ILE A 258 -12.36 44.49 -1.91
C ILE A 258 -11.69 43.12 -1.60
N ALA A 259 -12.57 42.14 -1.35
CA ALA A 259 -12.72 40.78 -1.89
C ALA A 259 -11.65 39.66 -1.78
N ALA A 260 -12.21 38.48 -1.47
CA ALA A 260 -11.96 37.13 -2.01
C ALA A 260 -10.70 36.35 -1.60
N ALA A 261 -10.89 35.22 -0.90
CA ALA A 261 -10.66 33.87 -1.42
C ALA A 261 -10.96 32.80 -0.35
N SER A 262 -11.50 31.67 -0.83
CA SER A 262 -11.47 30.28 -0.33
C SER A 262 -11.07 29.97 1.10
#